data_AF-A0A7C1SMT7-F1
#
_entry.id   AF-A0A7C1SMT7-F1
#
_cell.length_a   1.000
_cell.length_b   1.000
_cell.length_c   1.000
_cell.angle_alpha   90.00
_cell.angle_beta   90.00
_cell.angle_gamma   90.00
#
_symmetry.space_group_name_H-M   'P 1'
#
loop_
_entity.id
_entity.type
_entity.pdbx_description
1 polymer ?
#
loop_
_entity_poly.entity_id
_entity_poly.type
_entity_poly.pdbx_seq_one_letter_code
_entity_poly.pdbx_strand_id
1 'polypeptide(L)'
;MGVAPNDYRLSRKFQRAARICDGLGTYGIEYIEDPDSPVSEIMGRTEVVDTVRFPRKTLFIHSGDCDDTTALLASLMESAGIQTAVMTSPGHVFMAFNTEEAAENSWMYNTAGLITISYKGTLWIPVETTTLNKGFMVSWQEASKEYSTYYGKGKIEFLPVAGQQQKYPPLPLPESIFTVIEPAAVEVDRLHGISFAAIEQLLYRDLLEDLSGIAAVSKGRKAVAVKNRMGILHGRFGRYKQAENLFRECNREDPEYLSAYINLANLYLMRKEAGRAIAVLEEASAYKPDSAVLNLVLAQCYYQDLHYSRVRELYARVKEEAPALALRHSYLVAPGGSLSTSPIFSRKPYQKQ
;
A
#
# COMPACT_ATOMS: atom_id res chain seq x y z
N MET A 1 -22.14 -16.08 4.27
CA MET A 1 -21.43 -15.69 5.50
C MET A 1 -20.41 -14.63 5.14
N GLY A 2 -20.81 -13.36 5.24
CA GLY A 2 -19.96 -12.23 4.91
C GLY A 2 -18.86 -12.06 5.95
N VAL A 3 -17.63 -11.85 5.48
CA VAL A 3 -16.54 -11.36 6.33
C VAL A 3 -16.94 -9.97 6.82
N ALA A 4 -16.73 -9.67 8.10
CA ALA A 4 -17.02 -8.36 8.65
C ALA A 4 -16.32 -7.28 7.81
N PRO A 5 -16.96 -6.13 7.52
CA PRO A 5 -16.49 -5.13 6.56
C PRO A 5 -15.12 -4.48 6.86
N ASN A 6 -14.41 -4.89 7.92
CA ASN A 6 -13.14 -4.33 8.37
C ASN A 6 -11.96 -5.31 8.45
N ASP A 7 -12.07 -6.54 7.93
CA ASP A 7 -10.94 -7.50 7.99
C ASP A 7 -10.03 -7.49 6.74
N TYR A 8 -10.10 -6.42 5.93
CA TYR A 8 -9.13 -6.19 4.85
C TYR A 8 -7.74 -5.94 5.44
N ARG A 9 -6.76 -6.68 4.94
CA ARG A 9 -5.35 -6.55 5.32
C ARG A 9 -4.55 -5.79 4.26
N LEU A 10 -5.18 -4.77 3.66
CA LEU A 10 -4.47 -3.69 2.99
C LEU A 10 -3.77 -2.82 4.05
N SER A 11 -2.72 -2.11 3.68
CA SER A 11 -1.95 -1.32 4.65
C SER A 11 -2.83 -0.28 5.37
N ARG A 12 -2.46 0.03 6.62
CA ARG A 12 -3.17 1.08 7.39
C ARG A 12 -3.11 2.44 6.68
N LYS A 13 -2.01 2.73 5.99
CA LYS A 13 -1.84 3.97 5.21
C LYS A 13 -2.82 4.01 4.04
N PHE A 14 -2.96 2.90 3.30
CA PHE A 14 -3.97 2.76 2.24
C PHE A 14 -5.37 3.04 2.77
N GLN A 15 -5.79 2.34 3.83
CA GLN A 15 -7.15 2.47 4.37
C GLN A 15 -7.43 3.89 4.87
N ARG A 16 -6.46 4.50 5.57
CA ARG A 16 -6.57 5.86 6.08
C ARG A 16 -6.60 6.90 4.97
N ALA A 17 -5.74 6.76 3.95
CA ALA A 17 -5.72 7.64 2.79
C ALA A 17 -7.06 7.61 2.03
N ALA A 18 -7.57 6.41 1.75
CA ALA A 18 -8.88 6.24 1.10
C ALA A 18 -10.00 6.93 1.90
N ARG A 19 -10.03 6.74 3.22
CA ARG A 19 -11.03 7.38 4.09
C ARG A 19 -10.88 8.90 4.16
N ILE A 20 -9.66 9.44 4.08
CA ILE A 20 -9.43 10.90 3.98
C ILE A 20 -9.99 11.43 2.65
N CYS A 21 -9.76 10.73 1.54
CA CYS A 21 -10.31 11.11 0.24
C CYS A 21 -11.85 11.08 0.25
N ASP A 22 -12.46 9.99 0.73
CA ASP A 22 -13.93 9.89 0.84
C ASP A 22 -14.51 10.92 1.83
N GLY A 23 -13.78 11.25 2.89
CA GLY A 23 -14.13 12.31 3.84
C GLY A 23 -14.16 13.69 3.18
N LEU A 24 -13.13 14.04 2.40
CA LEU A 24 -13.12 15.29 1.61
C LEU A 24 -14.17 15.31 0.51
N GLY A 25 -14.39 14.17 -0.15
CA GLY A 25 -15.47 14.02 -1.13
C GLY A 25 -16.84 14.31 -0.54
N THR A 26 -17.07 13.86 0.69
CA THR A 26 -18.32 14.09 1.44
C THR A 26 -18.39 15.51 2.02
N TYR A 27 -17.24 16.11 2.37
CA TYR A 27 -17.15 17.49 2.84
C TYR A 27 -17.58 18.51 1.77
N GLY A 28 -17.54 18.10 0.49
CA GLY A 28 -18.09 18.88 -0.61
C GLY A 28 -17.13 19.96 -1.10
N ILE A 29 -15.84 19.65 -1.27
CA ILE A 29 -14.93 20.53 -2.00
C ILE A 29 -15.30 20.48 -3.49
N GLU A 30 -15.77 21.61 -4.03
CA GLU A 30 -16.11 21.75 -5.45
C GLU A 30 -14.87 22.11 -6.27
N TYR A 31 -14.63 21.33 -7.34
CA TYR A 31 -13.62 21.70 -8.32
C TYR A 31 -14.13 22.85 -9.18
N ILE A 32 -13.34 23.91 -9.28
CA ILE A 32 -13.59 25.06 -10.16
C ILE A 32 -12.30 25.27 -10.95
N GLU A 33 -12.38 25.07 -12.26
CA GLU A 33 -11.25 25.36 -13.17
C GLU A 33 -10.99 26.87 -13.18
N ASP A 34 -9.72 27.28 -13.12
CA ASP A 34 -9.35 28.70 -13.14
C ASP A 34 -9.71 29.32 -14.51
N PRO A 35 -10.58 30.36 -14.55
CA PRO A 35 -10.90 31.05 -15.80
C PRO A 35 -9.75 31.89 -16.36
N ASP A 36 -8.78 32.33 -15.54
CA ASP A 36 -7.63 33.13 -15.99
C ASP A 36 -6.48 32.24 -16.50
N SER A 37 -6.48 30.98 -16.08
CA SER A 37 -5.50 29.96 -16.43
C SER A 37 -6.12 28.62 -16.86
N PRO A 38 -7.00 28.55 -17.89
CA PRO A 38 -7.54 27.28 -18.34
C PRO A 38 -6.41 26.40 -18.88
N VAL A 39 -6.33 25.16 -18.40
CA VAL A 39 -5.33 24.15 -18.81
C VAL A 39 -5.23 24.01 -20.33
N SER A 40 -6.37 24.16 -21.01
CA SER A 40 -6.51 24.07 -22.46
C SER A 40 -5.85 25.23 -23.24
N GLU A 41 -5.61 26.39 -22.60
CA GLU A 41 -5.07 27.60 -23.25
C GLU A 41 -3.60 27.87 -22.91
N ILE A 42 -3.04 27.21 -21.89
CA ILE A 42 -1.67 27.48 -21.37
C ILE A 42 -0.59 26.59 -22.00
N MET A 43 -0.94 25.62 -22.84
CA MET A 43 0.04 24.79 -23.57
C MET A 43 0.94 25.65 -24.48
N GLY A 44 2.10 26.08 -23.94
CA GLY A 44 3.14 26.81 -24.67
C GLY A 44 3.50 28.21 -24.15
N ARG A 45 2.91 28.71 -23.05
CA ARG A 45 3.31 30.00 -22.45
C ARG A 45 4.13 29.78 -21.18
N THR A 46 5.38 30.27 -21.18
CA THR A 46 6.38 30.08 -20.12
C THR A 46 6.24 31.04 -18.92
N GLU A 47 5.20 31.89 -18.88
CA GLU A 47 5.14 33.03 -17.93
C GLU A 47 3.76 33.22 -17.26
N VAL A 48 2.97 32.15 -17.06
CA VAL A 48 1.77 32.25 -16.21
C VAL A 48 2.15 31.71 -14.83
N VAL A 49 2.18 32.61 -13.84
CA VAL A 49 2.35 32.25 -12.43
C VAL A 49 0.97 31.88 -11.89
N ASP A 50 0.73 30.58 -11.73
CA ASP A 50 -0.46 30.07 -11.06
C ASP A 50 -0.38 30.35 -9.54
N THR A 51 -1.53 30.63 -8.91
CA THR A 51 -1.60 30.97 -7.49
C THR A 51 -2.24 29.85 -6.68
N VAL A 52 -1.42 29.10 -5.96
CA VAL A 52 -1.90 28.06 -5.05
C VAL A 52 -2.37 28.66 -3.73
N ARG A 53 -3.60 28.38 -3.31
CA ARG A 53 -4.14 28.81 -2.02
C ARG A 53 -3.61 27.94 -0.89
N PHE A 54 -3.61 28.51 0.31
CA PHE A 54 -3.35 27.71 1.50
C PHE A 54 -4.45 26.65 1.69
N PRO A 55 -4.10 25.41 2.10
CA PRO A 55 -5.07 24.33 2.37
C PRO A 55 -6.25 24.75 3.25
N ARG A 56 -5.98 25.54 4.30
CA ARG A 56 -7.03 26.06 5.21
C ARG A 56 -8.02 27.00 4.51
N LYS A 57 -7.59 27.71 3.46
CA LYS A 57 -8.48 28.58 2.68
C LYS A 57 -9.39 27.74 1.80
N THR A 58 -8.85 26.73 1.12
CA THR A 58 -9.61 25.74 0.32
C THR A 58 -10.66 25.02 1.18
N LEU A 59 -10.28 24.58 2.39
CA LEU A 59 -11.22 24.00 3.37
C LEU A 59 -12.32 24.96 3.80
N PHE A 60 -12.00 26.25 3.96
CA PHE A 60 -12.98 27.24 4.41
C PHE A 60 -13.98 27.63 3.33
N ILE A 61 -13.54 27.75 2.07
CA ILE A 61 -14.40 28.16 0.95
C ILE A 61 -15.10 27.00 0.26
N HIS A 62 -14.69 25.76 0.53
CA HIS A 62 -15.22 24.54 -0.08
C HIS A 62 -15.06 24.48 -1.61
N SER A 63 -14.03 25.11 -2.16
CA SER A 63 -13.73 25.05 -3.58
C SER A 63 -12.26 25.33 -3.91
N GLY A 64 -11.81 24.88 -5.08
CA GLY A 64 -10.45 25.08 -5.59
C GLY A 64 -10.22 24.42 -6.94
N ASP A 65 -9.11 24.76 -7.59
CA ASP A 65 -8.63 24.11 -8.82
C ASP A 65 -7.78 22.86 -8.50
N CYS A 66 -7.06 22.35 -9.50
CA CYS A 66 -6.24 21.15 -9.37
C CYS A 66 -5.07 21.33 -8.39
N ASP A 67 -4.46 22.52 -8.36
CA ASP A 67 -3.35 22.86 -7.48
C ASP A 67 -3.83 23.06 -6.03
N ASP A 68 -4.93 23.78 -5.83
CA ASP A 68 -5.56 24.01 -4.53
C ASP A 68 -5.97 22.69 -3.86
N THR A 69 -6.64 21.82 -4.63
CA THR A 69 -7.13 20.52 -4.13
C THR A 69 -5.98 19.55 -3.89
N THR A 70 -4.93 19.58 -4.71
CA THR A 70 -3.69 18.83 -4.50
C THR A 70 -2.97 19.26 -3.22
N ALA A 71 -2.78 20.57 -3.03
CA ALA A 71 -2.14 21.11 -1.83
C ALA A 71 -2.94 20.76 -0.56
N LEU A 72 -4.27 20.84 -0.63
CA LEU A 72 -5.15 20.44 0.46
C LEU A 72 -5.02 18.97 0.82
N LEU A 73 -5.19 18.06 -0.15
CA LEU A 73 -5.16 16.63 0.10
C LEU A 73 -3.79 16.18 0.60
N ALA A 74 -2.71 16.70 0.01
CA ALA A 74 -1.34 16.40 0.45
C ALA A 74 -1.11 16.82 1.90
N SER A 75 -1.54 18.03 2.27
CA SER A 75 -1.37 18.56 3.63
C SER A 75 -2.12 17.74 4.69
N LEU A 76 -3.34 17.29 4.38
CA LEU A 76 -4.12 16.41 5.26
C LEU A 76 -3.46 15.05 5.43
N MET A 77 -2.97 14.45 4.34
CA MET A 77 -2.29 13.16 4.38
C MET A 77 -0.95 13.23 5.13
N GLU A 78 -0.13 14.25 4.88
CA GLU A 78 1.14 14.46 5.61
C GLU A 78 0.87 14.68 7.11
N SER A 79 -0.17 15.45 7.46
CA SER A 79 -0.59 15.63 8.87
C SER A 79 -1.09 14.32 9.51
N ALA A 80 -1.64 13.41 8.70
CA ALA A 80 -1.98 12.04 9.09
C ALA A 80 -0.76 11.08 9.08
N GLY A 81 0.45 11.60 8.83
CA GLY A 81 1.70 10.86 8.72
C GLY A 81 1.79 9.98 7.47
N ILE A 82 0.97 10.22 6.45
CA ILE A 82 1.01 9.52 5.16
C ILE A 82 1.86 10.36 4.22
N GLN A 83 2.97 9.79 3.74
CA GLN A 83 3.86 10.51 2.82
C GLN A 83 3.19 10.73 1.47
N THR A 84 3.46 11.87 0.86
CA THR A 84 2.83 12.32 -0.39
C THR A 84 3.87 12.83 -1.38
N ALA A 85 3.47 12.83 -2.65
CA ALA A 85 4.23 13.35 -3.77
C ALA A 85 3.27 14.13 -4.65
N VAL A 86 3.65 15.37 -4.98
CA VAL A 86 2.95 16.12 -6.03
C VAL A 86 3.36 15.51 -7.37
N MET A 87 2.39 15.37 -8.26
CA MET A 87 2.58 14.84 -9.59
C MET A 87 2.08 15.84 -10.62
N THR A 88 2.82 15.97 -11.71
CA THR A 88 2.44 16.84 -12.82
C THR A 88 2.45 16.04 -14.11
N SER A 89 1.52 16.39 -14.98
CA SER A 89 1.51 16.04 -16.39
C SER A 89 1.34 17.34 -17.20
N PRO A 90 1.41 17.33 -18.54
CA PRO A 90 1.22 18.52 -19.33
C PRO A 90 -0.15 19.16 -19.07
N GLY A 91 -0.14 20.28 -18.36
CA GLY A 91 -1.34 21.05 -18.03
C GLY A 91 -2.15 20.52 -16.85
N HIS A 92 -1.68 19.52 -16.08
CA HIS A 92 -2.49 18.97 -15.00
C HIS A 92 -1.65 18.60 -13.78
N VAL A 93 -2.22 18.81 -12.61
CA VAL A 93 -1.58 18.53 -11.32
C VAL A 93 -2.48 17.64 -10.48
N PHE A 94 -1.85 16.64 -9.87
CA PHE A 94 -2.50 15.68 -8.99
C PHE A 94 -1.46 15.21 -7.96
N MET A 95 -1.73 14.13 -7.23
CA MET A 95 -0.76 13.61 -6.27
C MET A 95 -0.75 12.10 -6.18
N ALA A 96 0.26 11.57 -5.48
CA ALA A 96 0.27 10.21 -5.00
C ALA A 96 0.57 10.14 -3.50
N PHE A 97 0.13 9.08 -2.85
CA PHE A 97 0.45 8.80 -1.45
C PHE A 97 1.13 7.45 -1.27
N ASN A 98 2.01 7.36 -0.28
CA ASN A 98 2.72 6.14 0.05
C ASN A 98 1.85 5.19 0.87
N THR A 99 1.67 3.98 0.38
CA THR A 99 0.95 2.91 1.09
C THR A 99 1.82 2.20 2.13
N GLU A 100 3.13 2.39 2.12
CA GLU A 100 4.13 1.57 2.85
C GLU A 100 4.12 0.08 2.47
N GLU A 101 3.33 -0.34 1.49
CA GLU A 101 3.40 -1.68 0.93
C GLU A 101 4.69 -1.85 0.14
N ALA A 102 5.28 -3.04 0.21
CA ALA A 102 6.47 -3.36 -0.55
C ALA A 102 6.18 -3.31 -2.06
N ALA A 103 7.12 -2.75 -2.85
CA ALA A 103 6.96 -2.60 -4.30
C ALA A 103 6.65 -3.93 -5.03
N GLU A 104 7.07 -5.05 -4.47
CA GLU A 104 6.84 -6.38 -5.01
C GLU A 104 5.37 -6.84 -4.92
N ASN A 105 4.54 -6.14 -4.14
CA ASN A 105 3.10 -6.38 -4.06
C ASN A 105 2.31 -5.69 -5.18
N SER A 106 2.98 -5.01 -6.13
CA SER A 106 2.33 -4.26 -7.21
C SER A 106 1.35 -5.10 -8.04
N TRP A 107 1.61 -6.39 -8.20
CA TRP A 107 0.73 -7.32 -8.91
C TRP A 107 -0.70 -7.39 -8.35
N MET A 108 -0.89 -7.04 -7.07
CA MET A 108 -2.22 -7.02 -6.44
C MET A 108 -2.99 -5.73 -6.71
N TYR A 109 -2.28 -4.63 -7.02
CA TYR A 109 -2.85 -3.30 -7.19
C TYR A 109 -2.91 -2.88 -8.66
N ASN A 110 -2.00 -3.38 -9.50
CA ASN A 110 -1.92 -3.07 -10.92
C ASN A 110 -2.84 -4.02 -11.72
N THR A 111 -4.15 -3.83 -11.59
CA THR A 111 -5.17 -4.61 -12.29
C THR A 111 -6.27 -3.70 -12.83
N ALA A 112 -6.98 -4.14 -13.87
CA ALA A 112 -8.13 -3.42 -14.44
C ALA A 112 -7.86 -1.94 -14.77
N GLY A 113 -6.67 -1.62 -15.28
CA GLY A 113 -6.27 -0.25 -15.63
C GLY A 113 -5.80 0.61 -14.44
N LEU A 114 -5.82 0.09 -13.22
CA LEU A 114 -5.22 0.72 -12.05
C LEU A 114 -3.69 0.63 -12.12
N ILE A 115 -3.03 1.70 -11.68
CA ILE A 115 -1.58 1.74 -11.60
C ILE A 115 -1.12 2.09 -10.19
N THR A 116 0.09 1.64 -9.87
CA THR A 116 0.87 2.06 -8.71
C THR A 116 2.25 2.49 -9.16
N ILE A 117 2.86 3.37 -8.38
CA ILE A 117 4.19 3.92 -8.64
C ILE A 117 5.14 3.31 -7.62
N SER A 118 6.23 2.70 -8.11
CA SER A 118 7.26 2.15 -7.23
C SER A 118 8.31 3.21 -6.93
N TYR A 119 8.37 3.67 -5.69
CA TYR A 119 9.35 4.67 -5.25
C TYR A 119 9.99 4.25 -3.92
N LYS A 120 11.33 4.25 -3.89
CA LYS A 120 12.15 3.82 -2.73
C LYS A 120 11.75 2.46 -2.13
N GLY A 121 11.29 1.52 -2.96
CA GLY A 121 10.91 0.17 -2.56
C GLY A 121 9.51 0.04 -1.96
N THR A 122 8.71 1.11 -1.99
CA THR A 122 7.32 1.13 -1.55
C THR A 122 6.37 1.46 -2.69
N LEU A 123 5.10 1.04 -2.57
CA LEU A 123 4.03 1.36 -3.51
C LEU A 123 3.34 2.67 -3.16
N TRP A 124 3.17 3.49 -4.19
CA TRP A 124 2.48 4.76 -4.15
C TRP A 124 1.25 4.70 -5.04
N ILE A 125 0.15 5.26 -4.56
CA ILE A 125 -1.12 5.29 -5.29
C ILE A 125 -1.37 6.72 -5.76
N PRO A 126 -1.52 6.95 -7.07
CA PRO A 126 -1.91 8.25 -7.57
C PRO A 126 -3.40 8.50 -7.30
N VAL A 127 -3.77 9.76 -7.08
CA VAL A 127 -5.12 10.20 -6.74
C VAL A 127 -5.41 11.49 -7.50
N GLU A 128 -6.50 11.47 -8.27
CA GLU A 128 -6.99 12.60 -9.04
C GLU A 128 -7.83 13.49 -8.12
N THR A 129 -7.29 14.63 -7.72
CA THR A 129 -7.91 15.48 -6.69
C THR A 129 -9.15 16.21 -7.19
N THR A 130 -9.31 16.39 -8.50
CA THR A 130 -10.50 17.03 -9.10
C THR A 130 -11.76 16.16 -9.04
N THR A 131 -11.62 14.87 -8.70
CA THR A 131 -12.73 13.90 -8.69
C THR A 131 -13.06 13.38 -7.29
N LEU A 132 -12.56 14.01 -6.23
CA LEU A 132 -12.75 13.56 -4.84
C LEU A 132 -14.23 13.42 -4.45
N ASN A 133 -15.12 14.25 -5.01
CA ASN A 133 -16.57 14.16 -4.80
C ASN A 133 -17.19 12.84 -5.29
N LYS A 134 -16.49 12.07 -6.13
CA LYS A 134 -16.88 10.73 -6.59
C LYS A 134 -16.30 9.60 -5.75
N GLY A 135 -15.46 9.92 -4.75
CA GLY A 135 -14.83 8.97 -3.85
C GLY A 135 -13.47 8.47 -4.32
N PHE A 136 -12.74 7.88 -3.39
CA PHE A 136 -11.36 7.45 -3.54
C PHE A 136 -11.11 6.55 -4.76
N MET A 137 -11.98 5.56 -4.99
CA MET A 137 -11.77 4.60 -6.07
C MET A 137 -11.80 5.28 -7.45
N VAL A 138 -12.73 6.21 -7.67
CA VAL A 138 -12.82 6.95 -8.93
C VAL A 138 -11.59 7.85 -9.10
N SER A 139 -11.16 8.53 -8.04
CA SER A 139 -9.96 9.35 -8.09
C SER A 139 -8.69 8.55 -8.40
N TRP A 140 -8.58 7.31 -7.91
CA TRP A 140 -7.45 6.46 -8.28
C TRP A 140 -7.54 5.98 -9.74
N GLN A 141 -8.74 5.67 -10.25
CA GLN A 141 -8.94 5.29 -11.65
C GLN A 141 -8.56 6.40 -12.62
N GLU A 142 -9.04 7.62 -12.39
CA GLU A 142 -8.76 8.76 -13.27
C GLU A 142 -7.26 9.11 -13.24
N ALA A 143 -6.63 9.11 -12.06
CA ALA A 143 -5.19 9.33 -11.99
C ALA A 143 -4.38 8.21 -12.64
N SER A 144 -4.87 6.97 -12.60
CA SER A 144 -4.23 5.85 -13.29
C SER A 144 -4.28 6.01 -14.81
N LYS A 145 -5.38 6.52 -15.34
CA LYS A 145 -5.54 6.86 -16.76
C LYS A 145 -4.63 8.01 -17.16
N GLU A 146 -4.56 9.06 -16.35
CA GLU A 146 -3.69 10.22 -16.58
C GLU A 146 -2.22 9.80 -16.61
N TYR A 147 -1.78 9.06 -15.58
CA TYR A 147 -0.43 8.52 -15.51
C TYR A 147 -0.09 7.65 -16.72
N SER A 148 -0.97 6.71 -17.08
CA SER A 148 -0.75 5.80 -18.22
C SER A 148 -0.62 6.55 -19.55
N THR A 149 -1.29 7.71 -19.68
CA THR A 149 -1.28 8.53 -20.90
C THR A 149 0.05 9.25 -21.12
N TYR A 150 0.74 9.65 -20.05
CA TYR A 150 1.93 10.52 -20.13
C TYR A 150 3.22 9.88 -19.66
N TYR A 151 3.17 8.84 -18.83
CA TYR A 151 4.37 8.19 -18.27
C TYR A 151 5.30 7.65 -19.37
N GLY A 152 4.76 6.92 -20.35
CA GLY A 152 5.53 6.39 -21.48
C GLY A 152 6.14 7.47 -22.40
N LYS A 153 5.69 8.72 -22.26
CA LYS A 153 6.20 9.88 -23.01
C LYS A 153 7.26 10.66 -22.22
N GLY A 154 7.60 10.24 -21.00
CA GLY A 154 8.51 10.97 -20.11
C GLY A 154 7.95 12.31 -19.64
N LYS A 155 6.61 12.45 -19.63
CA LYS A 155 5.90 13.71 -19.29
C LYS A 155 5.18 13.63 -17.94
N ILE A 156 5.64 12.76 -17.04
CA ILE A 156 5.16 12.72 -15.65
C ILE A 156 6.31 13.14 -14.75
N GLU A 157 6.08 14.16 -13.93
CA GLU A 157 6.98 14.47 -12.82
C GLU A 157 6.43 13.85 -11.53
N PHE A 158 7.33 13.36 -10.68
CA PHE A 158 7.01 12.79 -9.39
C PHE A 158 7.86 13.48 -8.33
N LEU A 159 7.22 14.30 -7.49
CA LEU A 159 7.88 15.24 -6.59
C LEU A 159 7.51 14.92 -5.14
N PRO A 160 8.25 14.03 -4.44
CA PRO A 160 8.00 13.73 -3.04
C PRO A 160 8.05 14.98 -2.17
N VAL A 161 6.98 15.25 -1.42
CA VAL A 161 6.81 16.49 -0.63
C VAL A 161 7.94 16.65 0.38
N ALA A 162 8.31 15.58 1.09
CA ALA A 162 9.42 15.61 2.05
C ALA A 162 10.77 16.01 1.44
N GLY A 163 10.99 15.71 0.15
CA GLY A 163 12.18 16.16 -0.57
C GLY A 163 12.09 17.64 -0.94
N GLN A 164 10.91 18.09 -1.38
CA GLN A 164 10.67 19.49 -1.77
C GLN A 164 10.72 20.45 -0.58
N GLN A 165 10.28 20.03 0.60
CA GLN A 165 10.31 20.84 1.81
C GLN A 165 11.71 21.28 2.26
N GLN A 166 12.77 20.60 1.79
CA GLN A 166 14.15 21.02 2.04
C GLN A 166 14.50 22.32 1.29
N LYS A 167 13.90 22.53 0.12
CA LYS A 167 14.08 23.72 -0.72
C LYS A 167 12.98 24.76 -0.47
N TYR A 168 11.76 24.30 -0.23
CA TYR A 168 10.56 25.11 0.00
C TYR A 168 9.99 24.80 1.39
N PRO A 169 10.58 25.36 2.45
CA PRO A 169 10.16 25.05 3.81
C PRO A 169 8.69 25.47 4.05
N PRO A 170 7.96 24.73 4.90
CA PRO A 170 6.58 25.07 5.20
C PRO A 170 6.50 26.45 5.84
N LEU A 171 5.53 27.25 5.41
CA LEU A 171 5.28 28.56 5.99
C LEU A 171 4.66 28.40 7.39
N PRO A 172 5.22 29.00 8.44
CA PRO A 172 4.53 29.04 9.74
C PRO A 172 3.25 29.87 9.61
N LEU A 173 2.13 29.28 9.98
CA LEU A 173 0.82 29.93 9.95
C LEU A 173 0.33 30.18 11.38
N PRO A 174 -0.38 31.30 11.64
CA PRO A 174 -1.08 31.49 12.90
C PRO A 174 -2.20 30.45 13.06
N GLU A 175 -2.68 30.30 14.29
CA GLU A 175 -3.78 29.41 14.64
C GLU A 175 -5.01 29.64 13.73
N SER A 176 -5.74 28.56 13.45
CA SER A 176 -6.94 28.67 12.61
C SER A 176 -7.99 29.52 13.29
N ILE A 177 -8.59 30.44 12.54
CA ILE A 177 -9.68 31.30 13.00
C ILE A 177 -11.07 30.69 12.75
N PHE A 178 -11.13 29.51 12.11
CA PHE A 178 -12.38 28.81 11.84
C PHE A 178 -12.28 27.34 12.29
N THR A 179 -13.45 26.79 12.63
CA THR A 179 -13.60 25.37 12.96
C THR A 179 -14.15 24.64 11.75
N VAL A 180 -13.56 23.48 11.45
CA VAL A 180 -14.07 22.57 10.41
C VAL A 180 -15.29 21.84 10.97
N ILE A 181 -16.43 21.95 10.28
CA ILE A 181 -17.61 21.13 10.59
C ILE A 181 -17.48 19.85 9.80
N GLU A 182 -17.08 18.77 10.47
CA GLU A 182 -16.90 17.48 9.82
C GLU A 182 -18.21 16.98 9.17
N PRO A 183 -18.13 16.29 8.02
CA PRO A 183 -19.30 15.71 7.40
C PRO A 183 -19.87 14.60 8.30
N ALA A 184 -21.18 14.37 8.20
CA ALA A 184 -21.83 13.32 8.98
C ALA A 184 -21.15 11.97 8.72
N ALA A 185 -20.77 11.26 9.80
CA ALA A 185 -20.03 10.00 9.70
C ALA A 185 -20.74 8.96 8.81
N VAL A 186 -22.08 8.95 8.81
CA VAL A 186 -22.90 8.06 7.97
C VAL A 186 -22.69 8.32 6.48
N GLU A 187 -22.53 9.58 6.06
CA GLU A 187 -22.28 9.91 4.65
C GLU A 187 -20.86 9.53 4.23
N VAL A 188 -19.88 9.76 5.11
CA VAL A 188 -18.50 9.31 4.88
C VAL A 188 -18.44 7.79 4.76
N ASP A 189 -19.11 7.07 5.67
CA ASP A 189 -19.18 5.60 5.64
C ASP A 189 -19.90 5.09 4.39
N ARG A 190 -20.90 5.82 3.88
CA ARG A 190 -21.59 5.48 2.62
C ARG A 190 -20.65 5.60 1.42
N LEU A 191 -19.96 6.73 1.24
CA LEU A 191 -19.03 6.91 0.11
C LEU A 191 -17.84 5.95 0.22
N HIS A 192 -17.32 5.78 1.44
CA HIS A 192 -16.25 4.82 1.71
C HIS A 192 -16.65 3.37 1.42
N GLY A 193 -17.88 2.99 1.76
CA GLY A 193 -18.43 1.67 1.43
C GLY A 193 -18.51 1.42 -0.07
N ILE A 194 -18.85 2.44 -0.87
CA ILE A 194 -18.84 2.35 -2.35
C ILE A 194 -17.42 2.14 -2.86
N SER A 195 -16.47 2.98 -2.40
CA SER A 195 -15.04 2.85 -2.75
C SER A 195 -14.50 1.45 -2.41
N PHE A 196 -14.80 0.92 -1.23
CA PHE A 196 -14.31 -0.40 -0.79
C PHE A 196 -15.02 -1.58 -1.45
N ALA A 197 -16.30 -1.45 -1.81
CA ALA A 197 -16.98 -2.46 -2.61
C ALA A 197 -16.32 -2.60 -3.99
N ALA A 198 -15.95 -1.48 -4.62
CA ALA A 198 -15.23 -1.49 -5.89
C ALA A 198 -13.80 -2.06 -5.74
N ILE A 199 -13.10 -1.75 -4.64
CA ILE A 199 -11.80 -2.36 -4.30
C ILE A 199 -11.93 -3.89 -4.14
N GLU A 200 -12.94 -4.39 -3.42
CA GLU A 200 -13.17 -5.84 -3.30
C GLU A 200 -13.48 -6.47 -4.67
N GLN A 201 -14.22 -5.79 -5.54
CA GLN A 201 -14.48 -6.29 -6.88
C GLN A 201 -13.18 -6.41 -7.69
N LEU A 202 -12.45 -5.30 -7.87
CA LEU A 202 -11.30 -5.23 -8.77
C LEU A 202 -10.06 -5.97 -8.21
N LEU A 203 -9.70 -5.69 -6.96
CA LEU A 203 -8.45 -6.19 -6.38
C LEU A 203 -8.56 -7.60 -5.81
N TYR A 204 -9.79 -8.10 -5.60
CA TYR A 204 -10.00 -9.46 -5.10
C TYR A 204 -10.73 -10.36 -6.10
N ARG A 205 -11.95 -10.03 -6.51
CA ARG A 205 -12.77 -10.97 -7.32
C ARG A 205 -12.19 -11.14 -8.72
N ASP A 206 -11.98 -10.05 -9.43
CA ASP A 206 -11.51 -10.07 -10.82
C ASP A 206 -10.07 -10.60 -10.88
N LEU A 207 -9.20 -10.11 -9.98
CA LEU A 207 -7.83 -10.60 -9.89
C LEU A 207 -7.74 -12.10 -9.52
N LEU A 208 -8.65 -12.60 -8.67
CA LEU A 208 -8.70 -14.03 -8.35
C LEU A 208 -9.16 -14.87 -9.55
N GLU A 209 -10.09 -14.36 -10.35
CA GLU A 209 -10.51 -14.99 -11.61
C GLU A 209 -9.35 -15.06 -12.61
N ASP A 210 -8.62 -13.96 -12.81
CA ASP A 210 -7.43 -13.91 -13.65
C ASP A 210 -6.37 -14.92 -13.21
N LEU A 211 -6.06 -14.95 -11.90
CA LEU A 211 -5.10 -15.90 -11.34
C LEU A 211 -5.57 -17.35 -11.50
N SER A 212 -6.87 -17.61 -11.39
CA SER A 212 -7.45 -18.94 -11.59
C SER A 212 -7.29 -19.39 -13.04
N GLY A 213 -7.53 -18.50 -14.01
CA GLY A 213 -7.28 -18.75 -15.43
C GLY A 213 -5.81 -19.05 -15.72
N ILE A 214 -4.89 -18.28 -15.13
CA ILE A 214 -3.43 -18.51 -15.27
C ILE A 214 -3.03 -19.85 -14.62
N ALA A 215 -3.61 -20.19 -13.47
CA ALA A 215 -3.32 -21.44 -12.76
C ALA A 215 -3.75 -22.66 -13.59
N ALA A 216 -4.91 -22.59 -14.26
CA ALA A 216 -5.47 -23.68 -15.07
C ALA A 216 -4.56 -24.11 -16.24
N VAL A 217 -3.79 -23.18 -16.81
CA VAL A 217 -2.87 -23.44 -17.92
C VAL A 217 -1.40 -23.57 -17.51
N SER A 218 -1.10 -23.31 -16.23
CA SER A 218 0.26 -23.42 -15.69
C SER A 218 0.59 -24.86 -15.28
N LYS A 219 1.88 -25.22 -15.30
CA LYS A 219 2.37 -26.55 -14.89
C LYS A 219 3.54 -26.46 -13.91
N GLY A 220 3.74 -27.50 -13.12
CA GLY A 220 4.84 -27.64 -12.16
C GLY A 220 4.92 -26.45 -11.19
N ARG A 221 6.14 -26.04 -10.86
CA ARG A 221 6.42 -24.93 -9.93
C ARG A 221 5.74 -23.60 -10.31
N LYS A 222 5.44 -23.35 -11.59
CA LYS A 222 4.70 -22.16 -12.02
C LYS A 222 3.25 -22.20 -11.53
N ALA A 223 2.58 -23.35 -11.64
CA ALA A 223 1.22 -23.52 -11.14
C ALA A 223 1.17 -23.30 -9.62
N VAL A 224 2.13 -23.87 -8.89
CA VAL A 224 2.28 -23.69 -7.44
C VAL A 224 2.49 -22.21 -7.07
N ALA A 225 3.35 -21.50 -7.80
CA ALA A 225 3.58 -20.07 -7.57
C ALA A 225 2.31 -19.22 -7.74
N VAL A 226 1.47 -19.55 -8.73
CA VAL A 226 0.19 -18.86 -8.96
C VAL A 226 -0.82 -19.19 -7.86
N LYS A 227 -0.96 -20.46 -7.48
CA LYS A 227 -1.79 -20.87 -6.32
C LYS A 227 -1.36 -20.20 -5.02
N ASN A 228 -0.05 -20.04 -4.81
CA ASN A 228 0.48 -19.29 -3.67
C ASN A 228 0.07 -17.82 -3.71
N ARG A 229 0.07 -17.16 -4.89
CA ARG A 229 -0.46 -15.78 -5.03
C ARG A 229 -1.95 -15.70 -4.71
N MET A 230 -2.74 -16.67 -5.17
CA MET A 230 -4.17 -16.77 -4.81
C MET A 230 -4.34 -16.93 -3.29
N GLY A 231 -3.48 -17.71 -2.64
CA GLY A 231 -3.46 -17.85 -1.18
C GLY A 231 -3.15 -16.52 -0.46
N ILE A 232 -2.15 -15.77 -0.95
CA ILE A 232 -1.83 -14.42 -0.44
C ILE A 232 -3.06 -13.51 -0.58
N LEU A 233 -3.71 -13.55 -1.74
CA LEU A 233 -4.88 -12.73 -2.05
C LEU A 233 -6.06 -13.06 -1.12
N HIS A 234 -6.37 -14.34 -0.90
CA HIS A 234 -7.35 -14.75 0.10
C HIS A 234 -7.02 -14.24 1.50
N GLY A 235 -5.76 -14.35 1.93
CA GLY A 235 -5.32 -13.85 3.23
C GLY A 235 -5.46 -12.33 3.37
N ARG A 236 -5.17 -11.58 2.30
CA ARG A 236 -5.33 -10.12 2.22
C ARG A 236 -6.78 -9.67 2.38
N PHE A 237 -7.74 -10.48 1.94
CA PHE A 237 -9.18 -10.20 2.00
C PHE A 237 -9.92 -11.02 3.08
N GLY A 238 -9.21 -11.45 4.13
CA GLY A 238 -9.80 -12.10 5.31
C GLY A 238 -10.33 -13.52 5.06
N ARG A 239 -10.07 -14.11 3.89
CA ARG A 239 -10.48 -15.47 3.52
C ARG A 239 -9.45 -16.50 4.00
N TYR A 240 -9.17 -16.49 5.30
CA TYR A 240 -8.04 -17.21 5.90
C TYR A 240 -8.10 -18.73 5.70
N LYS A 241 -9.29 -19.32 5.72
CA LYS A 241 -9.46 -20.77 5.50
C LYS A 241 -9.08 -21.15 4.07
N GLN A 242 -9.50 -20.36 3.08
CA GLN A 242 -9.13 -20.56 1.68
C GLN A 242 -7.62 -20.37 1.48
N ALA A 243 -7.05 -19.34 2.09
CA ALA A 243 -5.60 -19.09 2.06
C ALA A 243 -4.80 -20.28 2.63
N GLU A 244 -5.18 -20.75 3.83
CA GLU A 244 -4.56 -21.91 4.49
C GLU A 244 -4.63 -23.16 3.62
N ASN A 245 -5.78 -23.43 3.01
CA ASN A 245 -5.96 -24.58 2.13
C ASN A 245 -5.03 -24.51 0.91
N LEU A 246 -4.95 -23.36 0.23
CA LEU A 246 -4.07 -23.19 -0.93
C LEU A 246 -2.60 -23.29 -0.58
N PHE A 247 -2.15 -22.72 0.55
CA PHE A 247 -0.75 -22.87 0.96
C PHE A 247 -0.41 -24.32 1.29
N ARG A 248 -1.30 -25.04 1.97
CA ARG A 248 -1.12 -26.48 2.25
C ARG A 248 -1.09 -27.32 0.97
N GLU A 249 -1.91 -26.98 -0.02
CA GLU A 249 -1.86 -27.61 -1.34
C GLU A 249 -0.53 -27.35 -2.03
N CYS A 250 -0.05 -26.09 -2.03
CA CYS A 250 1.26 -25.73 -2.58
C CYS A 250 2.40 -26.54 -1.95
N ASN A 251 2.39 -26.68 -0.62
CA ASN A 251 3.40 -27.45 0.11
C ASN A 251 3.40 -28.94 -0.24
N ARG A 252 2.23 -29.53 -0.55
CA ARG A 252 2.13 -30.92 -1.01
C ARG A 252 2.59 -31.09 -2.46
N GLU A 253 2.28 -30.12 -3.33
CA GLU A 253 2.61 -30.18 -4.76
C GLU A 253 4.09 -29.91 -5.06
N ASP A 254 4.72 -29.00 -4.32
CA ASP A 254 6.15 -28.70 -4.43
C ASP A 254 6.72 -28.42 -3.02
N PRO A 255 7.18 -29.47 -2.32
CA PRO A 255 7.72 -29.33 -0.97
C PRO A 255 8.95 -28.41 -0.86
N GLU A 256 9.65 -28.14 -1.96
CA GLU A 256 10.77 -27.19 -1.98
C GLU A 256 10.35 -25.74 -2.23
N TYR A 257 9.06 -25.48 -2.51
CA TYR A 257 8.51 -24.14 -2.73
C TYR A 257 8.29 -23.39 -1.41
N LEU A 258 9.42 -22.95 -0.86
CA LEU A 258 9.51 -22.32 0.46
C LEU A 258 8.52 -21.16 0.70
N SER A 259 8.17 -20.39 -0.33
CA SER A 259 7.26 -19.25 -0.19
C SER A 259 5.89 -19.65 0.36
N ALA A 260 5.37 -20.84 0.03
CA ALA A 260 4.08 -21.30 0.55
C ALA A 260 4.13 -21.63 2.04
N TYR A 261 5.22 -22.25 2.52
CA TYR A 261 5.46 -22.45 3.95
C TYR A 261 5.57 -21.12 4.71
N ILE A 262 6.34 -20.16 4.18
CA ILE A 262 6.48 -18.83 4.79
C ILE A 262 5.13 -18.12 4.86
N ASN A 263 4.34 -18.15 3.80
CA ASN A 263 3.03 -17.49 3.78
C ASN A 263 2.03 -18.17 4.73
N LEU A 264 2.05 -19.50 4.84
CA LEU A 264 1.25 -20.23 5.80
C LEU A 264 1.64 -19.92 7.25
N ALA A 265 2.94 -19.85 7.53
CA ALA A 265 3.44 -19.48 8.86
C ALA A 265 3.07 -18.04 9.23
N ASN A 266 3.24 -17.09 8.31
CA ASN A 266 2.81 -15.71 8.49
C ASN A 266 1.30 -15.60 8.75
N LEU A 267 0.49 -16.39 8.04
CA LEU A 267 -0.95 -16.47 8.29
C LEU A 267 -1.27 -16.94 9.71
N TYR A 268 -0.54 -17.93 10.23
CA TYR A 268 -0.69 -18.39 11.62
C TYR A 268 -0.18 -17.35 12.64
N LEU A 269 0.93 -16.66 12.38
CA LEU A 269 1.43 -15.59 13.25
C LEU A 269 0.44 -14.43 13.39
N MET A 270 -0.20 -14.04 12.28
CA MET A 270 -1.27 -13.03 12.29
C MET A 270 -2.44 -13.43 13.18
N ARG A 271 -2.74 -14.73 13.24
CA ARG A 271 -3.78 -15.31 14.08
C ARG A 271 -3.32 -15.61 15.50
N LYS A 272 -2.09 -15.21 15.86
CA LYS A 272 -1.42 -15.49 17.14
C LYS A 272 -1.25 -16.98 17.43
N GLU A 273 -1.18 -17.80 16.38
CA GLU A 273 -1.00 -19.26 16.45
C GLU A 273 0.48 -19.63 16.24
N ALA A 274 1.38 -19.08 17.07
CA ALA A 274 2.84 -19.19 16.88
C ALA A 274 3.33 -20.65 16.83
N GLY A 275 2.81 -21.55 17.67
CA GLY A 275 3.19 -22.96 17.66
C GLY A 275 2.88 -23.66 16.32
N ARG A 276 1.77 -23.31 15.65
CA ARG A 276 1.46 -23.85 14.31
C ARG A 276 2.39 -23.27 13.25
N ALA A 277 2.76 -22.00 13.37
CA ALA A 277 3.73 -21.36 12.49
C ALA A 277 5.12 -22.02 12.59
N ILE A 278 5.58 -22.31 13.82
CA ILE A 278 6.83 -23.03 14.09
C ILE A 278 6.81 -24.41 13.43
N ALA A 279 5.77 -25.22 13.68
CA ALA A 279 5.67 -26.56 13.13
C ALA A 279 5.76 -26.60 11.58
N VAL A 280 5.11 -25.66 10.90
CA VAL A 280 5.17 -25.54 9.43
C VAL A 280 6.56 -25.16 8.93
N LEU A 281 7.26 -24.26 9.62
CA LEU A 281 8.59 -23.83 9.19
C LEU A 281 9.68 -24.85 9.54
N GLU A 282 9.49 -25.63 10.60
CA GLU A 282 10.37 -26.76 10.91
C GLU A 282 10.24 -27.88 9.86
N GLU A 283 9.03 -28.14 9.36
CA GLU A 283 8.84 -29.01 8.19
C GLU A 283 9.59 -28.47 6.96
N ALA A 284 9.47 -27.18 6.67
CA ALA A 284 10.18 -26.54 5.56
C ALA A 284 11.71 -26.59 5.69
N SER A 285 12.22 -26.64 6.93
CA SER A 285 13.66 -26.68 7.22
C SER A 285 14.32 -27.97 6.74
N ALA A 286 13.56 -29.06 6.61
CA ALA A 286 14.05 -30.32 6.05
C ALA A 286 14.46 -30.19 4.58
N TYR A 287 13.87 -29.24 3.84
CA TYR A 287 14.14 -29.01 2.42
C TYR A 287 15.18 -27.91 2.16
N LYS A 288 15.17 -26.85 2.98
CA LYS A 288 16.07 -25.69 2.83
C LYS A 288 16.57 -25.15 4.19
N PRO A 289 17.43 -25.91 4.90
CA PRO A 289 17.89 -25.53 6.24
C PRO A 289 18.73 -24.25 6.26
N ASP A 290 19.44 -23.96 5.17
CA ASP A 290 20.36 -22.82 5.02
C ASP A 290 19.67 -21.61 4.35
N SER A 291 18.35 -21.50 4.48
CA SER A 291 17.63 -20.35 3.95
C SER A 291 17.53 -19.26 4.99
N ALA A 292 18.28 -18.16 4.79
CA ALA A 292 18.22 -16.97 5.65
C ALA A 292 16.79 -16.45 5.86
N VAL A 293 15.94 -16.54 4.83
CA VAL A 293 14.54 -16.09 4.95
C VAL A 293 13.74 -17.05 5.83
N LEU A 294 13.87 -18.36 5.65
CA LEU A 294 13.23 -19.34 6.54
C LEU A 294 13.70 -19.12 7.99
N ASN A 295 15.01 -19.04 8.19
CA ASN A 295 15.62 -18.87 9.51
C ASN A 295 15.15 -17.57 10.19
N LEU A 296 15.00 -16.49 9.42
CA LEU A 296 14.45 -15.23 9.92
C LEU A 296 12.99 -15.36 10.36
N VAL A 297 12.13 -15.95 9.53
CA VAL A 297 10.70 -16.09 9.86
C VAL A 297 10.52 -17.04 11.04
N LEU A 298 11.29 -18.13 11.10
CA LEU A 298 11.27 -19.05 12.25
C LEU A 298 11.76 -18.35 13.52
N ALA A 299 12.78 -17.49 13.44
CA ALA A 299 13.21 -16.64 14.55
C ALA A 299 12.11 -15.66 15.00
N GLN A 300 11.35 -15.09 14.07
CA GLN A 300 10.18 -14.25 14.41
C GLN A 300 9.09 -15.06 15.13
N CYS A 301 8.81 -16.29 14.67
CA CYS A 301 7.87 -17.19 15.34
C CYS A 301 8.31 -17.50 16.77
N TYR A 302 9.56 -17.90 16.97
CA TYR A 302 10.10 -18.18 18.30
C TYR A 302 10.19 -16.94 19.19
N TYR A 303 10.41 -15.75 18.62
CA TYR A 303 10.38 -14.49 19.37
C TYR A 303 8.98 -14.20 19.91
N GLN A 304 7.94 -14.40 19.09
CA GLN A 304 6.54 -14.25 19.51
C GLN A 304 6.14 -15.31 20.53
N ASP A 305 6.71 -16.51 20.45
CA ASP A 305 6.52 -17.61 21.40
C ASP A 305 7.50 -17.57 22.60
N LEU A 306 8.27 -16.47 22.75
CA LEU A 306 9.18 -16.21 23.88
C LEU A 306 10.38 -17.17 24.04
N HIS A 307 10.72 -17.94 23.01
CA HIS A 307 11.85 -18.88 22.99
C HIS A 307 13.17 -18.22 22.56
N TYR A 308 13.68 -17.30 23.36
CA TYR A 308 14.81 -16.43 22.98
C TYR A 308 16.14 -17.15 22.69
N SER A 309 16.36 -18.36 23.20
CA SER A 309 17.53 -19.18 22.87
C SER A 309 17.54 -19.57 21.39
N ARG A 310 16.39 -20.04 20.88
CA ARG A 310 16.20 -20.40 19.46
C ARG A 310 16.27 -19.16 18.56
N VAL A 311 15.73 -18.03 19.02
CA VAL A 311 15.85 -16.75 18.30
C VAL A 311 17.32 -16.39 18.06
N ARG A 312 18.17 -16.46 19.09
CA ARG A 312 19.60 -16.14 18.96
C ARG A 312 20.33 -17.10 18.03
N GLU A 313 20.03 -18.39 18.11
CA GLU A 313 20.61 -19.42 17.23
C GLU A 313 20.27 -19.14 15.76
N LEU A 314 18.98 -18.97 15.45
CA LEU A 314 18.52 -18.76 14.09
C LEU A 314 18.97 -17.40 13.53
N TYR A 315 18.89 -16.34 14.34
CA TYR A 315 19.34 -15.01 13.94
C TYR A 315 20.85 -14.97 13.64
N ALA A 316 21.67 -15.76 14.35
CA ALA A 316 23.10 -15.89 14.03
C ALA A 316 23.31 -16.43 12.62
N ARG A 317 22.56 -17.45 12.20
CA ARG A 317 22.59 -17.98 10.82
C ARG A 317 22.15 -16.94 9.80
N VAL A 318 21.07 -16.21 10.09
CA VAL A 318 20.60 -15.09 9.21
C VAL A 318 21.69 -14.02 9.08
N LYS A 319 22.41 -13.72 10.16
CA LYS A 319 23.49 -12.73 10.15
C LYS A 319 24.69 -13.18 9.33
N GLU A 320 25.01 -14.47 9.35
CA GLU A 320 26.08 -15.06 8.55
C GLU A 320 25.72 -15.07 7.05
N GLU A 321 24.54 -15.57 6.71
CA GLU A 321 24.11 -15.73 5.32
C GLU A 321 23.65 -14.41 4.66
N ALA A 322 23.00 -13.53 5.43
CA ALA A 322 22.40 -12.30 4.92
C ALA A 322 22.54 -11.12 5.92
N PRO A 323 23.75 -10.55 6.10
CA PRO A 323 24.03 -9.51 7.10
C PRO A 323 23.11 -8.28 6.99
N ALA A 324 22.81 -7.82 5.77
CA ALA A 324 21.91 -6.69 5.55
C ALA A 324 20.46 -6.99 5.95
N LEU A 325 20.02 -8.24 5.76
CA LEU A 325 18.70 -8.69 6.18
C LEU A 325 18.64 -8.79 7.72
N ALA A 326 19.67 -9.35 8.34
CA ALA A 326 19.80 -9.42 9.79
C ALA A 326 19.78 -8.02 10.42
N LEU A 327 20.56 -7.07 9.88
CA LEU A 327 20.64 -5.70 10.40
C LEU A 327 19.26 -5.03 10.48
N ARG A 328 18.39 -5.23 9.49
CA ARG A 328 17.02 -4.70 9.47
C ARG A 328 16.08 -5.34 10.51
N HIS A 329 16.49 -6.45 11.10
CA HIS A 329 15.73 -7.24 12.07
C HIS A 329 16.50 -7.42 13.40
N SER A 330 17.44 -6.52 13.70
CA SER A 330 18.23 -6.54 14.95
C SER A 330 17.39 -6.48 16.22
N TYR A 331 16.16 -5.98 16.13
CA TYR A 331 15.19 -5.98 17.23
C TYR A 331 14.91 -7.39 17.79
N LEU A 332 15.12 -8.45 16.99
CA LEU A 332 14.91 -9.84 17.45
C LEU A 332 15.88 -10.27 18.55
N VAL A 333 17.05 -9.61 18.64
CA VAL A 333 18.11 -9.96 19.60
C VAL A 333 18.52 -8.79 20.50
N ALA A 334 17.86 -7.64 20.39
CA ALA A 334 18.15 -6.47 21.21
C ALA A 334 17.73 -6.71 22.68
N PRO A 335 18.61 -6.46 23.67
CA PRO A 335 18.25 -6.55 25.07
C PRO A 335 17.34 -5.38 25.48
N GLY A 336 16.06 -5.67 25.75
CA GLY A 336 15.06 -4.67 26.15
C GLY A 336 14.15 -4.29 24.99
N GLY A 337 12.88 -4.70 25.07
CA GLY A 337 11.88 -4.53 24.02
C GLY A 337 11.50 -3.08 23.72
N SER A 338 12.31 -2.34 22.96
CA SER A 338 11.85 -1.13 22.28
C SER A 338 11.28 -1.52 20.91
N LEU A 339 9.96 -1.69 20.89
CA LEU A 339 9.14 -1.98 19.71
C LEU A 339 9.24 -0.86 18.67
N SER A 340 9.88 -1.14 17.55
CA SER A 340 9.52 -0.53 16.26
C SER A 340 8.68 -1.56 15.51
N THR A 341 7.38 -1.60 15.78
CA THR A 341 6.43 -2.46 15.05
C THR A 341 6.19 -1.88 13.65
N SER A 342 7.04 -2.22 12.68
CA SER A 342 6.61 -2.18 11.28
C SER A 342 5.82 -3.45 10.96
N PRO A 343 4.67 -3.37 10.26
CA PRO A 343 3.85 -4.53 9.93
C PRO A 343 4.59 -5.56 9.08
N ILE A 344 4.33 -6.84 9.37
CA ILE A 344 4.88 -8.09 8.80
C ILE A 344 4.81 -8.18 7.26
N PHE A 345 4.10 -7.27 6.58
CA PHE A 345 3.84 -7.35 5.13
C PHE A 345 4.62 -6.39 4.23
N SER A 346 5.56 -5.61 4.78
CA SER A 346 6.23 -4.51 4.04
C SER A 346 7.67 -4.77 3.57
N ARG A 347 8.19 -6.01 3.57
CA ARG A 347 9.64 -6.20 3.38
C ARG A 347 10.02 -7.25 2.33
N LYS A 348 10.77 -6.78 1.33
CA LYS A 348 11.34 -7.43 0.14
C LYS A 348 11.54 -8.95 0.22
N PRO A 349 11.09 -9.74 -0.78
CA PRO A 349 11.69 -11.02 -1.09
C PRO A 349 13.06 -10.82 -1.78
N TYR A 350 14.00 -11.67 -1.39
CA TYR A 350 15.35 -11.80 -1.93
C TYR A 350 15.33 -12.03 -3.45
N GLN A 351 15.98 -11.17 -4.24
CA GLN A 351 16.36 -11.46 -5.63
C GLN A 351 17.80 -12.00 -5.65
N LYS A 352 17.98 -13.21 -6.20
CA LYS A 352 19.30 -13.70 -6.62
C LYS A 352 19.75 -12.93 -7.88
N GLN A 353 21.03 -12.60 -7.96
CA GLN A 353 21.73 -12.45 -9.25
C GLN A 353 21.75 -13.80 -9.98
#